data_AF-A0A7J2H6L2-F1
#
_entry.id   AF-A0A7J2H6L2-F1
#
_cell.length_a   1.000
_cell.length_b   1.000
_cell.length_c   1.000
_cell.angle_alpha   90.00
_cell.angle_beta   90.00
_cell.angle_gamma   90.00
#
_symmetry.space_group_name_H-M   'P 1'
#
loop_
_entity.id
_entity.type
_entity.pdbx_description
1 polymer ?
#
loop_
_entity_poly.entity_id
_entity_poly.type
_entity_poly.pdbx_seq_one_letter_code
_entity_poly.pdbx_strand_id
1 'polypeptide(L)'
;MGKFGDFNLLYWVYRIGHGVKISDINRNSKRARSVVRALEDLGLVVVESYGRVKVVKLTSRGLRVYERVLAALGELRSKGPARESASPQLLAPQRVSIQEPEVPEWLIGNPWLKIIGERGRA
;
A
#
# COMPACT_ATOMS: atom_id res chain seq x y z
N MET A 1 9.17 -31.81 2.69
CA MET A 1 8.72 -30.57 3.37
C MET A 1 9.42 -29.39 2.71
N GLY A 2 8.71 -28.66 1.84
CA GLY A 2 9.30 -27.57 1.04
C GLY A 2 9.61 -26.35 1.89
N LYS A 3 10.70 -25.64 1.55
CA LYS A 3 11.20 -24.43 2.21
C LYS A 3 10.12 -23.34 2.25
N PHE A 4 9.41 -23.23 3.37
CA PHE A 4 8.46 -22.13 3.66
C PHE A 4 9.15 -20.78 3.93
N GLY A 5 10.49 -20.74 3.94
CA GLY A 5 11.28 -19.58 4.40
C GLY A 5 11.17 -18.30 3.56
N ASP A 6 10.77 -18.37 2.29
CA ASP A 6 10.88 -17.23 1.36
C ASP A 6 9.55 -16.51 1.07
N PHE A 7 8.44 -17.00 1.63
CA PHE A 7 7.12 -16.44 1.37
C PHE A 7 6.45 -15.97 2.65
N ASN A 8 6.42 -14.65 2.85
CA ASN A 8 5.52 -14.05 3.83
C ASN A 8 4.07 -14.26 3.35
N LEU A 9 3.47 -15.38 3.74
CA LEU A 9 2.12 -15.79 3.33
C LEU A 9 1.07 -14.75 3.75
N LEU A 10 1.21 -14.17 4.94
CA LEU A 10 0.31 -13.14 5.45
C LEU A 10 0.36 -11.88 4.57
N TYR A 11 1.55 -11.48 4.13
CA TYR A 11 1.70 -10.38 3.17
C TYR A 11 0.96 -10.67 1.85
N TRP A 12 1.05 -11.90 1.33
CA TRP A 12 0.39 -12.24 0.07
C TRP A 12 -1.14 -12.32 0.21
N VAL A 13 -1.64 -12.84 1.33
CA VAL A 13 -3.08 -12.81 1.65
C VAL A 13 -3.57 -11.37 1.74
N TYR A 14 -2.83 -10.50 2.43
CA TYR A 14 -3.13 -9.06 2.50
C TYR A 14 -3.14 -8.40 1.12
N ARG A 15 -2.15 -8.71 0.28
CA ARG A 15 -2.01 -8.13 -1.06
C ARG A 15 -3.10 -8.58 -2.04
N ILE A 16 -3.57 -9.82 -1.92
CA ILE A 16 -4.68 -10.33 -2.75
C ILE A 16 -5.99 -9.64 -2.38
N GLY A 17 -6.23 -9.40 -1.08
CA GLY A 17 -7.43 -8.73 -0.58
C GLY A 17 -8.70 -9.41 -1.09
N HIS A 18 -9.62 -8.66 -1.69
CA HIS A 18 -10.88 -9.22 -2.22
C HIS A 18 -10.75 -9.93 -3.58
N GLY A 19 -9.61 -9.78 -4.25
CA GLY A 19 -9.31 -10.48 -5.49
C GLY A 19 -8.37 -9.70 -6.40
N VAL A 20 -7.51 -10.42 -7.12
CA VAL A 20 -6.47 -9.82 -7.97
C VAL A 20 -6.16 -10.70 -9.18
N LYS A 21 -5.83 -10.10 -10.32
CA LYS A 21 -5.34 -10.87 -11.47
C LYS A 21 -3.98 -11.48 -11.14
N ILE A 22 -3.73 -12.70 -11.61
CA ILE A 22 -2.42 -13.38 -11.37
C ILE A 22 -1.24 -12.52 -11.83
N SER A 23 -1.39 -11.79 -12.95
CA SER A 23 -0.37 -10.88 -13.49
C SER A 23 0.01 -9.74 -12.52
N ASP A 24 -0.92 -9.32 -11.68
CA ASP A 24 -0.78 -8.12 -10.85
C ASP A 24 -0.21 -8.46 -9.46
N ILE A 25 -0.19 -9.76 -9.11
CA ILE A 25 0.40 -10.28 -7.87
C ILE A 25 1.90 -10.00 -7.85
N ASN A 26 2.62 -10.31 -8.92
CA ASN A 26 4.07 -10.12 -9.00
C ASN A 26 4.53 -9.95 -10.45
N ARG A 27 5.47 -9.02 -10.69
CA ARG A 27 6.12 -8.84 -12.01
C ARG A 27 6.75 -10.14 -12.51
N ASN A 28 7.27 -10.97 -11.61
CA ASN A 28 7.76 -12.30 -11.95
C ASN A 28 6.60 -13.30 -11.98
N SER A 29 6.18 -13.70 -13.18
CA SER A 29 5.06 -14.62 -13.41
C SER A 29 5.30 -16.04 -12.85
N LYS A 30 6.55 -16.49 -12.75
CA LYS A 30 6.90 -17.78 -12.12
C LYS A 30 6.71 -17.69 -10.61
N ARG A 31 7.13 -16.58 -10.00
CA ARG A 31 6.93 -16.32 -8.56
C ARG A 31 5.46 -16.15 -8.22
N ALA A 32 4.70 -15.39 -9.00
CA ALA A 32 3.26 -15.23 -8.81
C ALA A 32 2.55 -16.60 -8.78
N ARG A 33 2.81 -17.45 -9.78
CA ARG A 33 2.24 -18.82 -9.82
C ARG A 33 2.66 -19.68 -8.63
N SER A 34 3.90 -19.59 -8.19
CA SER A 34 4.38 -20.33 -7.01
C SER A 34 3.68 -19.91 -5.73
N VAL A 35 3.46 -18.60 -5.55
CA VAL A 35 2.71 -18.05 -4.40
C VAL A 35 1.27 -18.53 -4.43
N VAL A 36 0.61 -18.41 -5.59
CA VAL A 36 -0.79 -18.81 -5.73
C VAL A 36 -0.96 -20.29 -5.43
N ARG A 37 -0.11 -21.16 -5.97
CA ARG A 37 -0.13 -22.60 -5.65
C ARG A 37 0.02 -22.86 -4.15
N ALA A 38 0.99 -22.22 -3.50
CA ALA A 38 1.18 -22.39 -2.06
C ALA A 38 -0.04 -21.93 -1.24
N LEU A 39 -0.74 -20.88 -1.67
CA LEU A 39 -1.96 -20.41 -1.02
C LEU A 39 -3.18 -21.30 -1.32
N GLU A 40 -3.26 -21.90 -2.52
CA GLU A 40 -4.26 -22.89 -2.90
C GLU A 40 -4.10 -24.17 -2.07
N ASP A 41 -2.85 -24.66 -1.92
CA ASP A 41 -2.52 -25.85 -1.11
C ASP A 41 -2.95 -25.68 0.37
N LEU A 42 -2.91 -24.44 0.87
CA LEU A 42 -3.38 -24.08 2.22
C LEU A 42 -4.89 -23.83 2.29
N GLY A 43 -5.60 -23.89 1.17
CA GLY A 43 -7.04 -23.61 1.06
C GLY A 43 -7.40 -22.16 1.35
N LEU A 44 -6.48 -21.22 1.14
CA LEU A 44 -6.68 -19.79 1.41
C LEU A 44 -7.22 -19.04 0.18
N VAL A 45 -6.93 -19.53 -1.02
CA VAL A 45 -7.37 -18.89 -2.27
C VAL A 45 -7.98 -19.89 -3.24
N VAL A 46 -8.73 -19.36 -4.20
CA VAL A 46 -9.24 -20.06 -5.37
C VAL A 46 -8.89 -19.25 -6.61
N VAL A 47 -8.54 -19.94 -7.69
CA VAL A 47 -8.30 -19.31 -9.00
C VAL A 47 -9.54 -19.50 -9.88
N GLU A 48 -10.12 -18.38 -10.29
CA GLU A 48 -11.22 -18.35 -11.25
C GLU A 48 -10.70 -17.90 -12.62
N SER A 49 -11.17 -18.57 -13.67
CA SER A 49 -10.77 -18.26 -15.05
C SER A 49 -11.90 -17.53 -15.76
N TYR A 50 -11.61 -16.34 -16.25
CA TYR A 50 -12.48 -15.51 -17.06
C TYR A 50 -11.85 -15.37 -18.45
N GLY A 51 -12.13 -16.34 -19.32
CA GLY A 51 -11.49 -16.45 -20.63
C GLY A 51 -9.97 -16.60 -20.49
N ARG A 52 -9.20 -15.62 -20.99
CA ARG A 52 -7.74 -15.60 -20.89
C ARG A 52 -7.20 -15.04 -19.56
N VAL A 53 -8.07 -14.41 -18.75
CA VAL A 53 -7.67 -13.77 -17.49
C VAL A 53 -7.90 -14.73 -16.34
N LYS A 54 -6.88 -14.92 -15.50
CA LYS A 54 -6.99 -15.69 -14.26
C LYS A 54 -7.00 -14.74 -13.07
N VAL A 55 -8.05 -14.83 -12.26
CA VAL A 55 -8.26 -14.00 -11.07
C VAL A 55 -8.15 -14.89 -9.85
N VAL A 56 -7.37 -14.44 -8.86
CA VAL A 56 -7.20 -15.12 -7.58
C VAL A 56 -8.13 -14.43 -6.59
N LYS A 57 -8.99 -15.20 -5.92
CA LYS A 57 -9.88 -14.73 -4.86
C LYS A 57 -9.59 -15.47 -3.56
N LEU A 58 -9.81 -14.83 -2.42
CA LEU A 58 -9.74 -15.51 -1.13
C LEU A 58 -10.93 -16.47 -0.98
N THR A 59 -10.70 -17.63 -0.39
CA THR A 59 -11.77 -18.49 0.13
C THR A 59 -12.34 -17.89 1.40
N SER A 60 -13.44 -18.45 1.93
CA SER A 60 -13.96 -18.07 3.26
C SER A 60 -12.90 -18.23 4.37
N ARG A 61 -11.99 -19.20 4.23
CA ARG A 61 -10.86 -19.37 5.16
C ARG A 61 -9.82 -18.27 4.96
N GLY A 62 -9.45 -17.95 3.72
CA GLY A 62 -8.53 -16.86 3.41
C GLY A 62 -9.04 -15.51 3.89
N LEU A 63 -10.34 -15.24 3.74
CA LEU A 63 -10.97 -14.00 4.18
C LEU A 63 -10.86 -13.81 5.71
N ARG A 64 -11.12 -14.86 6.49
CA ARG A 64 -10.92 -14.82 7.96
C ARG A 64 -9.48 -14.51 8.36
N VAL A 65 -8.50 -15.02 7.61
CA VAL A 65 -7.09 -14.71 7.84
C VAL A 65 -6.80 -13.26 7.49
N TYR A 66 -7.30 -12.79 6.34
CA TYR A 66 -7.18 -11.41 5.89
C TYR A 66 -7.76 -10.42 6.91
N GLU A 67 -8.96 -10.67 7.43
CA GLU A 67 -9.61 -9.85 8.46
C GLU A 67 -8.79 -9.78 9.75
N ARG A 68 -8.21 -10.90 10.21
CA ARG A 68 -7.33 -10.92 11.38
C ARG A 68 -6.06 -10.11 11.16
N VAL A 69 -5.48 -10.20 9.95
CA VAL A 69 -4.31 -9.39 9.57
C VAL A 69 -4.68 -7.91 9.57
N LEU A 70 -5.84 -7.53 9.02
CA LEU A 70 -6.34 -6.16 9.05
C LEU A 70 -6.55 -5.65 10.48
N ALA A 71 -7.18 -6.45 11.35
CA ALA A 71 -7.41 -6.11 12.74
C ALA A 71 -6.08 -5.87 13.49
N ALA A 72 -5.11 -6.78 13.34
CA ALA A 72 -3.79 -6.64 13.95
C ALA A 72 -3.05 -5.38 13.43
N LEU A 73 -3.13 -5.09 12.13
CA LEU A 73 -2.57 -3.86 11.56
C LEU A 73 -3.28 -2.61 12.08
N GLY A 74 -4.59 -2.69 12.32
CA GLY A 74 -5.38 -1.64 12.96
C GLY A 74 -4.90 -1.35 14.38
N GLU A 75 -4.77 -2.37 15.21
CA GLU A 75 -4.26 -2.23 16.59
C GLU A 75 -2.87 -1.60 16.66
N LEU A 76 -1.97 -2.00 15.75
CA LEU A 76 -0.63 -1.43 15.65
C LEU A 76 -0.66 0.07 15.29
N ARG A 77 -1.59 0.48 14.42
CA ARG A 77 -1.77 1.89 14.04
C ARG A 77 -2.41 2.71 15.16
N SER A 78 -3.36 2.13 15.89
CA SER A 78 -4.04 2.77 17.02
C SER A 78 -3.13 3.00 18.23
N LYS A 79 -2.04 2.22 18.38
CA LYS A 79 -1.01 2.42 19.42
C LYS A 79 0.11 3.38 19.03
N GLY A 80 0.12 3.93 17.81
CA GLY A 80 0.99 5.06 17.48
C GLY A 80 0.54 6.31 18.25
N PRO A 81 1.43 7.28 18.55
CA PRO A 81 0.98 8.56 19.06
C PRO A 81 -0.08 9.09 18.10
N ALA A 82 -1.25 9.43 18.62
CA ALA A 82 -2.33 10.00 17.85
C ALA A 82 -1.80 11.25 17.15
N ARG A 83 -1.35 11.10 15.89
CA ARG A 83 -1.51 12.19 14.94
C ARG A 83 -3.00 12.30 14.78
N GLU A 84 -3.59 13.25 15.49
CA GLU A 84 -4.93 13.77 15.27
C GLU A 84 -5.19 13.77 13.77
N SER A 85 -5.90 12.74 13.33
CA SER A 85 -6.42 12.69 11.98
C SER A 85 -7.63 13.61 12.05
N ALA A 86 -7.37 14.90 11.85
CA ALA A 86 -8.41 15.86 11.57
C ALA A 86 -9.28 15.27 10.46
N SER A 87 -10.54 14.97 10.79
CA SER A 87 -11.57 14.65 9.83
C SER A 87 -11.48 15.64 8.67
N PRO A 88 -11.53 15.22 7.39
CA PRO A 88 -11.63 16.16 6.30
C PRO A 88 -13.04 16.74 6.32
N GLN A 89 -13.25 17.76 7.15
CA GLN A 89 -14.36 18.68 6.97
C GLN A 89 -14.06 19.40 5.65
N LEU A 90 -14.87 19.11 4.64
CA LEU A 90 -14.97 19.90 3.41
C LEU A 90 -15.42 21.32 3.79
N LEU A 91 -14.48 22.12 4.30
CA LEU A 91 -14.65 23.55 4.47
C LEU A 91 -14.32 24.20 3.14
N ALA A 92 -15.28 25.00 2.68
CA ALA A 92 -15.23 25.83 1.48
C ALA A 92 -13.86 26.51 1.29
N PRO A 93 -13.44 26.80 0.05
CA PRO A 93 -12.14 27.39 -0.23
C PRO A 93 -12.01 28.75 0.47
N GLN A 94 -11.42 28.76 1.66
CA GLN A 94 -10.92 29.98 2.26
C GLN A 94 -9.74 30.41 1.39
N ARG A 95 -9.90 31.55 0.73
CA ARG A 95 -8.79 32.27 0.12
C ARG A 95 -7.82 32.63 1.23
N VAL A 96 -6.84 31.77 1.47
CA VAL A 96 -5.70 32.10 2.30
C VAL A 96 -4.95 33.19 1.54
N SER A 97 -5.00 34.41 2.05
CA SER A 97 -4.09 35.46 1.63
C SER A 97 -2.69 34.98 2.01
N ILE A 98 -1.96 34.47 1.01
CA ILE A 98 -0.55 34.10 1.17
C ILE A 98 0.18 35.43 1.34
N GLN A 99 0.37 35.85 2.60
CA GLN A 99 1.38 36.85 2.89
C GLN A 99 2.71 36.26 2.42
N GLU A 100 3.46 37.02 1.63
CA GLU A 100 4.80 36.63 1.20
C GLU A 100 5.60 36.21 2.44
N PRO A 101 6.06 34.95 2.52
CA PRO A 101 6.89 34.54 3.64
C PRO A 101 8.22 35.27 3.51
N GLU A 102 8.49 36.20 4.42
CA GLU A 102 9.82 36.79 4.56
C GLU A 102 10.82 35.65 4.74
N VAL A 103 11.82 35.62 3.87
CA VAL A 103 12.85 34.58 3.87
C VAL A 103 13.58 34.69 5.20
N PRO A 104 13.62 33.61 6.01
CA PRO A 104 14.31 33.65 7.29
C PRO A 104 15.78 34.04 7.11
N GLU A 105 16.32 34.86 8.01
CA GLU A 105 17.67 35.44 7.88
C GLU A 105 18.78 34.39 7.70
N TRP A 106 18.61 33.20 8.28
CA TRP A 106 19.55 32.07 8.18
C TRP A 106 19.56 31.38 6.80
N LEU A 107 18.59 31.66 5.94
CA LEU A 107 18.53 31.21 4.54
C LEU A 107 19.20 32.18 3.58
N ILE A 108 19.48 33.41 4.02
CA ILE A 108 20.14 34.44 3.22
C ILE A 108 21.60 34.02 3.02
N GLY A 109 21.94 33.66 1.77
CA GLY A 109 23.28 33.20 1.38
C GLY A 109 23.40 31.70 1.11
N ASN A 110 22.33 30.92 1.21
CA ASN A 110 22.38 29.49 0.89
C ASN A 110 22.50 29.27 -0.64
N PRO A 111 23.60 28.66 -1.14
CA PRO A 111 23.82 28.46 -2.57
C PRO A 111 22.78 27.52 -3.21
N TRP A 112 22.14 26.65 -2.41
CA TRP A 112 21.11 25.73 -2.90
C TRP A 112 19.79 26.41 -3.27
N LEU A 113 19.49 27.60 -2.72
CA LEU A 113 18.28 28.34 -3.07
C LEU A 113 18.25 28.78 -4.54
N LYS A 114 19.41 29.17 -5.10
CA LYS A 114 19.52 29.50 -6.53
C LYS A 114 19.21 28.30 -7.41
N ILE A 115 19.76 27.12 -7.05
CA ILE A 115 19.58 25.87 -7.80
C ILE A 115 18.12 25.43 -7.81
N ILE A 116 17.43 25.57 -6.66
CA ILE A 116 16.01 25.21 -6.54
C ILE A 116 15.12 26.20 -7.33
N GLY A 117 15.43 27.49 -7.27
CA GLY A 117 14.71 28.52 -8.03
C GLY A 117 14.84 28.38 -9.55
N GLU A 118 16.00 27.96 -10.04
CA GLU A 118 16.22 27.71 -11.47
C GLU A 118 15.49 26.45 -11.97
N ARG A 119 15.43 25.39 -11.15
CA ARG A 119 14.72 24.15 -11.52
C ARG A 119 13.20 24.26 -11.49
N GLY A 120 12.64 25.19 -10.72
CA GLY A 120 11.20 25.39 -10.61
C GLY A 120 10.57 26.25 -11.72
N ARG A 121 11.38 26.85 -12.60
CA ARG A 121 10.91 27.70 -13.73
C ARG A 121 10.95 27.01 -15.10
N ALA A 122 11.35 25.74 -15.16
CA ALA A 122 11.33 24.92 -16.37
C ALA A 122 10.04 24.11 -16.49
#